data_AF-A0A7X7J257-F1
#
_entry.id   AF-A0A7X7J257-F1
#
_cell.length_a   1.000
_cell.length_b   1.000
_cell.length_c   1.000
_cell.angle_alpha   90.00
_cell.angle_beta   90.00
_cell.angle_gamma   90.00
#
_symmetry.space_group_name_H-M   'P 1'
#
loop_
_entity.id
_entity.type
_entity.pdbx_description
1 polymer ?
#
loop_
_entity_poly.entity_id
_entity_poly.type
_entity_poly.pdbx_seq_one_letter_code
_entity_poly.pdbx_strand_id
1 'polypeptide(L)'
;DPDFDGEPIIETETPIEEPPEPPEPPEPPEPPDGPTPLPPDGPDSPRRKFYFDGGQVEIAAHLVYELDPDGKQLRVVRFTDYTAEKVRTLFTNAAELRKAWADPGQRREIIDKLADRGIDFDELASSANQPDADPFDLLCHIAFNAPLRTRKERAQRLRAEKKDFFEQYGPQAQAVLTELLDKYAEHGTAQFVIPDVLELPPINRHGNVIEIARQFGGEEQLIEAVRQLQTLLYAA
;
A
#
# COMPACT_ATOMS: atom_id res chain seq x y z
N ASP A 1 -56.52 -41.86 31.36
CA ASP A 1 -57.69 -41.13 31.86
C ASP A 1 -58.32 -40.40 30.68
N PRO A 2 -59.56 -40.73 30.31
CA PRO A 2 -60.27 -40.23 29.13
C PRO A 2 -61.32 -39.14 29.47
N ASP A 3 -61.00 -38.20 30.37
CA ASP A 3 -61.90 -37.08 30.73
C ASP A 3 -61.15 -35.74 30.73
N PHE A 4 -60.87 -35.17 29.55
CA PHE A 4 -60.53 -33.75 29.43
C PHE A 4 -61.45 -33.08 28.42
N ASP A 5 -62.59 -32.61 28.93
CA ASP A 5 -63.61 -31.82 28.22
C ASP A 5 -63.35 -30.32 28.45
N GLY A 6 -62.21 -29.83 27.95
CA GLY A 6 -61.84 -28.43 28.07
C GLY A 6 -62.70 -27.55 27.15
N GLU A 7 -63.52 -26.68 27.74
CA GLU A 7 -64.30 -25.67 27.02
C GLU A 7 -63.40 -24.80 26.12
N PRO A 8 -63.86 -24.40 24.91
CA PRO A 8 -63.05 -23.59 24.01
C PRO A 8 -62.79 -22.22 24.65
N ILE A 9 -61.51 -21.88 24.78
CA ILE A 9 -61.08 -20.51 25.07
C ILE A 9 -61.53 -19.61 23.93
N ILE A 10 -62.44 -18.68 24.25
CA ILE A 10 -62.81 -17.58 23.36
C ILE A 10 -61.62 -16.64 23.33
N GLU A 11 -60.85 -16.66 22.24
CA GLU A 11 -59.84 -15.64 21.98
C GLU A 11 -60.57 -14.31 21.82
N THR A 12 -60.42 -13.45 22.82
CA THR A 12 -60.81 -12.04 22.69
C THR A 12 -59.79 -11.40 21.77
N GLU A 13 -60.15 -11.18 20.51
CA GLU A 13 -59.38 -10.30 19.63
C GLU A 13 -59.44 -8.89 20.22
N THR A 14 -58.42 -8.50 20.97
CA THR A 14 -58.16 -7.09 21.24
C THR A 14 -57.71 -6.44 19.94
N PRO A 15 -58.38 -5.39 19.45
CA PRO A 15 -57.88 -4.64 18.30
C PRO A 15 -56.51 -4.10 18.67
N ILE A 16 -55.51 -4.45 17.87
CA ILE A 16 -54.19 -3.83 17.94
C ILE A 16 -54.40 -2.41 17.40
N GLU A 17 -54.39 -1.41 18.28
CA GLU A 17 -54.22 -0.03 17.84
C GLU A 17 -52.88 0.05 17.11
N GLU A 18 -52.93 0.45 15.84
CA GLU A 18 -51.73 0.70 15.04
C GLU A 18 -50.87 1.74 15.77
N PRO A 19 -49.56 1.49 15.95
CA PRO A 19 -48.67 2.50 16.48
C PRO A 19 -48.64 3.69 15.50
N PRO A 20 -48.59 4.94 16.00
CA PRO A 20 -48.55 6.11 15.13
C PRO A 20 -47.32 6.01 14.22
N GLU A 21 -47.51 6.33 12.95
CA GLU A 21 -46.42 6.40 11.97
C GLU A 21 -45.29 7.31 12.50
N PRO A 22 -44.03 6.90 12.39
CA PRO A 22 -42.91 7.78 12.69
C PRO A 22 -42.95 9.00 11.75
N PRO A 23 -42.61 10.20 12.24
CA PRO A 23 -42.58 11.38 11.39
C PRO A 23 -41.58 11.16 10.24
N GLU A 24 -41.99 11.55 9.03
CA GLU A 24 -41.13 11.49 7.86
C GLU A 24 -39.81 12.24 8.13
N PRO A 25 -38.66 11.65 7.74
CA PRO A 25 -37.39 12.35 7.83
C PRO A 25 -37.45 13.63 6.97
N PRO A 26 -36.87 14.75 7.43
CA PRO A 26 -36.86 15.98 6.65
C PRO A 26 -36.17 15.73 5.30
N GLU A 27 -36.78 16.21 4.23
CA GLU A 27 -36.20 16.15 2.89
C GLU A 27 -34.79 16.77 2.91
N PRO A 28 -33.82 16.14 2.23
CA PRO A 28 -32.50 16.73 2.08
C PRO A 28 -32.63 18.08 1.35
N PRO A 29 -31.88 19.11 1.77
CA PRO A 29 -31.94 20.41 1.09
C PRO A 29 -31.51 20.24 -0.37
N GLU A 30 -32.30 20.80 -1.28
CA GLU A 30 -31.94 20.85 -2.69
C GLU A 30 -30.57 21.51 -2.87
N PRO A 31 -29.71 20.99 -3.75
CA PRO A 31 -28.44 21.63 -4.05
C PRO A 31 -28.72 23.03 -4.62
N PRO A 32 -27.98 24.07 -4.20
CA PRO A 32 -28.23 25.41 -4.71
C PRO A 32 -27.98 25.44 -6.22
N ASP A 33 -29.01 25.87 -6.95
CA ASP A 33 -28.92 26.12 -8.40
C ASP A 33 -27.93 27.25 -8.66
N GLY A 34 -26.74 26.87 -9.16
CA GLY A 34 -25.77 27.78 -9.77
C GLY A 34 -25.04 28.74 -8.81
N PRO A 35 -24.02 29.43 -9.33
CA PRO A 35 -23.27 30.41 -8.55
C PRO A 35 -24.20 31.57 -8.19
N THR A 36 -24.50 31.72 -6.90
CA THR A 36 -25.20 32.88 -6.38
C THR A 36 -24.36 34.12 -6.69
N PRO A 37 -24.88 35.12 -7.43
CA PRO A 37 -24.14 36.35 -7.68
C PRO A 37 -23.86 37.04 -6.36
N LEU A 38 -22.58 37.33 -6.09
CA LEU A 38 -22.20 38.15 -4.95
C LEU A 38 -22.94 39.51 -5.06
N PRO A 39 -23.63 39.97 -4.00
CA PRO A 39 -24.20 41.31 -4.01
C PRO A 39 -23.05 42.33 -4.15
N PRO A 40 -23.28 43.45 -4.85
CA PRO A 40 -22.23 44.45 -5.08
C PRO A 40 -21.70 44.98 -3.74
N ASP A 41 -20.37 45.05 -3.62
CA ASP A 41 -19.66 45.59 -2.44
C ASP A 41 -20.08 47.04 -2.18
N GLY A 42 -21.02 47.23 -1.26
CA GLY A 42 -21.28 48.51 -0.62
C GLY A 42 -20.16 48.82 0.38
N PRO A 43 -19.74 50.09 0.53
CA PRO A 43 -18.54 50.49 1.28
C PRO A 43 -18.61 50.28 2.81
N ASP A 44 -19.61 49.56 3.33
CA ASP A 44 -19.89 49.44 4.76
C ASP A 44 -20.25 48.00 5.23
N SER A 45 -19.89 46.97 4.46
CA SER A 45 -20.06 45.58 4.93
C SER A 45 -18.94 45.19 5.91
N PRO A 46 -19.25 44.78 7.16
CA PRO A 46 -18.22 44.35 8.10
C PRO A 46 -17.50 43.12 7.55
N ARG A 47 -16.16 43.17 7.52
CA ARG A 47 -15.30 42.10 7.01
C ARG A 47 -15.64 40.78 7.70
N ARG A 48 -16.26 39.86 6.97
CA ARG A 48 -16.62 38.54 7.47
C ARG A 48 -15.34 37.74 7.66
N LYS A 49 -14.98 37.43 8.90
CA LYS A 49 -13.90 36.50 9.20
C LYS A 49 -14.40 35.09 8.93
N PHE A 50 -13.80 34.42 7.97
CA PHE A 50 -14.00 32.99 7.75
C PHE A 50 -13.01 32.23 8.64
N TYR A 51 -13.52 31.31 9.46
CA TYR A 51 -12.74 30.34 10.19
C TYR A 51 -12.75 29.05 9.38
N PHE A 52 -11.57 28.53 9.04
CA PHE A 52 -11.41 27.22 8.41
C PHE A 52 -10.97 26.25 9.51
N ASP A 53 -11.92 25.45 10.02
CA ASP A 53 -11.58 24.31 10.88
C ASP A 53 -10.98 23.24 9.98
N GLY A 54 -9.67 23.00 10.13
CA GLY A 54 -8.92 22.05 9.32
C GLY A 54 -9.47 20.64 9.44
N GLY A 55 -10.41 20.30 8.56
CA GLY A 55 -11.00 18.96 8.47
C GLY A 55 -9.93 17.92 8.17
N GLN A 56 -10.02 16.76 8.82
CA GLN A 56 -9.24 15.59 8.45
C GLN A 56 -9.81 15.04 7.14
N VAL A 57 -8.99 15.06 6.09
CA VAL A 57 -9.31 14.43 4.82
C VAL A 57 -8.69 13.04 4.84
N GLU A 58 -9.53 12.01 4.82
CA GLU A 58 -9.13 10.62 4.68
C GLU A 58 -9.68 10.07 3.36
N ILE A 59 -8.89 9.22 2.70
CA ILE A 59 -9.34 8.57 1.47
C ILE A 59 -10.33 7.47 1.87
N ALA A 60 -11.62 7.69 1.60
CA ALA A 60 -12.68 6.75 1.94
C ALA A 60 -12.60 5.44 1.12
N ALA A 61 -12.15 5.52 -0.14
CA ALA A 61 -11.89 4.36 -1.00
C ALA A 61 -11.02 4.74 -2.21
N HIS A 62 -10.05 3.89 -2.57
CA HIS A 62 -9.38 3.96 -3.87
C HIS A 62 -10.06 3.02 -4.88
N LEU A 63 -10.61 3.62 -5.93
CA LEU A 63 -11.35 2.95 -6.99
C LEU A 63 -10.69 3.18 -8.35
N VAL A 64 -10.57 2.13 -9.14
CA VAL A 64 -10.12 2.18 -10.53
C VAL A 64 -11.32 2.00 -11.44
N TYR A 65 -11.38 2.83 -12.48
CA TYR A 65 -12.39 2.76 -13.53
C TYR A 65 -11.74 2.16 -14.79
N GLU A 66 -12.08 0.92 -15.12
CA GLU A 66 -11.63 0.28 -16.36
C GLU A 66 -12.77 0.25 -17.38
N LEU A 67 -12.45 0.52 -18.66
CA LEU A 67 -13.36 0.22 -19.76
C LEU A 67 -13.48 -1.29 -19.91
N ASP A 68 -14.72 -1.79 -20.00
CA ASP A 68 -15.01 -3.18 -20.31
C ASP A 68 -14.46 -3.57 -21.71
N PRO A 69 -14.31 -4.88 -22.01
CA PRO A 69 -13.76 -5.34 -23.29
C PRO A 69 -14.51 -4.82 -24.53
N ASP A 70 -15.78 -4.42 -24.36
CA ASP A 70 -16.64 -3.84 -25.40
C ASP A 70 -16.51 -2.31 -25.52
N GLY A 71 -15.76 -1.64 -24.64
CA GLY A 71 -15.51 -0.20 -24.62
C GLY A 71 -16.73 0.66 -24.27
N LYS A 72 -17.75 0.07 -23.64
CA LYS A 72 -19.07 0.69 -23.41
C LYS A 72 -19.34 1.02 -21.96
N GLN A 73 -18.73 0.31 -21.00
CA GLN A 73 -19.04 0.49 -19.58
C GLN A 73 -17.77 0.62 -18.75
N LEU A 74 -17.79 1.56 -17.81
CA LEU A 74 -16.77 1.69 -16.79
C LEU A 74 -17.06 0.71 -15.65
N ARG A 75 -16.20 -0.29 -15.48
CA ARG A 75 -16.20 -1.16 -14.30
C ARG A 75 -15.46 -0.44 -13.18
N VAL A 76 -16.13 -0.26 -12.06
CA VAL A 76 -15.53 0.25 -10.82
C VAL A 76 -15.00 -0.93 -10.02
N VAL A 77 -13.69 -0.99 -9.82
CA VAL A 77 -13.04 -2.03 -9.00
C VAL A 77 -12.18 -1.39 -7.92
N ARG A 78 -11.97 -2.11 -6.82
CA ARG A 78 -10.99 -1.67 -5.82
C ARG A 78 -9.60 -1.71 -6.43
N PHE A 79 -8.76 -0.74 -6.08
CA PHE A 79 -7.39 -0.67 -6.61
C PHE A 79 -6.56 -1.93 -6.28
N THR A 80 -6.78 -2.52 -5.10
CA THR A 80 -6.16 -3.79 -4.70
C THR A 80 -6.57 -4.94 -5.62
N ASP A 81 -7.84 -5.01 -6.02
CA ASP A 81 -8.37 -6.08 -6.87
C ASP A 81 -7.86 -5.93 -8.31
N TYR A 82 -7.86 -4.69 -8.83
CA TYR A 82 -7.23 -4.34 -10.10
C TYR A 82 -5.76 -4.77 -10.13
N THR A 83 -5.00 -4.42 -9.09
CA THR A 83 -3.59 -4.79 -8.98
C THR A 83 -3.42 -6.30 -8.92
N ALA A 84 -4.27 -7.02 -8.17
CA ALA A 84 -4.27 -8.47 -8.10
C ALA A 84 -4.48 -9.09 -9.49
N GLU A 85 -5.46 -8.60 -10.25
CA GLU A 85 -5.73 -9.05 -11.61
C GLU A 85 -4.49 -8.82 -12.51
N LYS A 86 -3.91 -7.62 -12.51
CA LYS A 86 -2.72 -7.33 -13.34
C LYS A 86 -1.52 -8.20 -12.96
N VAL A 87 -1.24 -8.40 -11.67
CA VAL A 87 -0.13 -9.27 -11.23
C VAL A 87 -0.34 -10.71 -11.70
N ARG A 88 -1.56 -11.24 -11.60
CA ARG A 88 -1.90 -12.60 -12.10
C ARG A 88 -1.83 -12.73 -13.62
N THR A 89 -1.95 -11.63 -14.37
CA THR A 89 -1.70 -11.66 -15.83
C THR A 89 -0.21 -11.75 -16.17
N LEU A 90 0.67 -11.20 -15.31
CA LEU A 90 2.11 -11.19 -15.53
C LEU A 90 2.79 -12.45 -14.98
N PHE A 91 2.27 -13.03 -13.90
CA PHE A 91 2.87 -14.17 -13.19
C PHE A 91 1.81 -15.20 -12.82
N THR A 92 2.11 -16.48 -13.03
CA THR A 92 1.13 -17.56 -12.73
C THR A 92 1.03 -17.85 -11.23
N ASN A 93 2.10 -17.60 -10.48
CA ASN A 93 2.16 -17.87 -9.04
C ASN A 93 3.24 -17.03 -8.35
N ALA A 94 3.20 -17.02 -7.01
CA ALA A 94 4.14 -16.26 -6.17
C ALA A 94 5.62 -16.71 -6.32
N ALA A 95 5.89 -17.97 -6.69
CA ALA A 95 7.25 -18.46 -6.86
C ALA A 95 7.89 -17.91 -8.15
N GLU A 96 7.12 -17.78 -9.24
CA GLU A 96 7.58 -17.11 -10.46
C GLU A 96 7.86 -15.62 -10.21
N LEU A 97 6.93 -14.93 -9.56
CA LEU A 97 7.13 -13.53 -9.16
C LEU A 97 8.38 -13.39 -8.29
N ARG A 98 8.59 -14.28 -7.31
CA ARG A 98 9.79 -14.26 -6.45
C ARG A 98 11.08 -14.43 -7.24
N LYS A 99 11.11 -15.38 -8.17
CA LYS A 99 12.30 -15.64 -8.99
C LYS A 99 12.67 -14.41 -9.82
N ALA A 100 11.67 -13.77 -10.43
CA ALA A 100 11.89 -12.56 -11.21
C ALA A 100 12.23 -11.35 -10.33
N TRP A 101 11.58 -11.21 -9.17
CA TRP A 101 11.85 -10.12 -8.24
C TRP A 101 13.22 -10.21 -7.57
N ALA A 102 13.79 -11.40 -7.41
CA ALA A 102 15.12 -11.58 -6.82
C ALA A 102 16.23 -10.98 -7.69
N ASP A 103 16.09 -10.98 -9.02
CA ASP A 103 17.04 -10.34 -9.93
C ASP A 103 16.76 -8.82 -10.03
N PRO A 104 17.74 -7.94 -9.76
CA PRO A 104 17.51 -6.50 -9.76
C PRO A 104 17.06 -5.93 -11.12
N GLY A 105 17.54 -6.50 -12.23
CA GLY A 105 17.17 -6.07 -13.58
C GLY A 105 15.72 -6.40 -13.87
N GLN A 106 15.31 -7.65 -13.63
CA GLN A 106 13.92 -8.06 -13.79
C GLN A 106 12.98 -7.37 -12.80
N ARG A 107 13.41 -7.14 -11.55
CA ARG A 107 12.65 -6.36 -10.57
C ARG A 107 12.31 -4.97 -11.11
N ARG A 108 13.29 -4.27 -11.68
CA ARG A 108 13.07 -2.95 -12.27
C ARG A 108 12.04 -3.01 -13.40
N GLU A 109 12.15 -3.99 -14.31
CA GLU A 109 11.15 -4.16 -15.36
C GLU A 109 9.74 -4.44 -14.81
N ILE A 110 9.61 -5.17 -13.70
CA ILE A 110 8.31 -5.43 -13.06
C ILE A 110 7.74 -4.13 -12.51
N ILE A 111 8.56 -3.35 -11.79
CA ILE A 111 8.17 -2.06 -11.24
C ILE A 111 7.70 -1.13 -12.37
N ASP A 112 8.48 -1.01 -13.44
CA ASP A 112 8.15 -0.16 -14.59
C ASP A 112 6.85 -0.62 -15.27
N LYS A 113 6.66 -1.94 -15.50
CA LYS A 113 5.43 -2.48 -16.10
C LYS A 113 4.19 -2.24 -15.25
N LEU A 114 4.33 -2.26 -13.92
CA LEU A 114 3.23 -1.97 -13.00
C LEU A 114 2.94 -0.46 -12.97
N ALA A 115 3.98 0.39 -12.95
CA ALA A 115 3.85 1.83 -13.04
C ALA A 115 3.17 2.28 -14.34
N ASP A 116 3.52 1.68 -15.48
CA ASP A 116 2.85 1.92 -16.79
C ASP A 116 1.35 1.59 -16.76
N ARG A 117 0.91 0.76 -15.81
CA ARG A 117 -0.50 0.39 -15.57
C ARG A 117 -1.14 1.24 -14.47
N GLY A 118 -0.47 2.30 -14.02
CA GLY A 118 -0.92 3.17 -12.93
C GLY A 118 -0.86 2.52 -11.55
N ILE A 119 -0.03 1.48 -11.36
CA ILE A 119 0.13 0.83 -10.06
C ILE A 119 1.36 1.43 -9.38
N ASP A 120 1.12 2.40 -8.50
CA ASP A 120 2.12 2.91 -7.57
C ASP A 120 2.12 2.09 -6.27
N PHE A 121 3.32 1.79 -5.75
CA PHE A 121 3.45 0.92 -4.58
C PHE A 121 3.09 1.60 -3.27
N ASP A 122 3.37 2.90 -3.12
CA ASP A 122 3.03 3.64 -1.91
C ASP A 122 1.51 3.82 -1.86
N GLU A 123 0.88 4.14 -2.99
CA GLU A 123 -0.58 4.19 -3.11
C GLU A 123 -1.23 2.83 -2.84
N LEU A 124 -0.65 1.74 -3.37
CA LEU A 124 -1.15 0.39 -3.15
C LEU A 124 -1.05 0.00 -1.68
N ALA A 125 0.07 0.31 -1.03
CA ALA A 125 0.29 0.06 0.39
C ALA A 125 -0.71 0.84 1.26
N SER A 126 -0.94 2.12 0.96
CA SER A 126 -1.97 2.92 1.62
C SER A 126 -3.37 2.36 1.40
N SER A 127 -3.71 1.97 0.17
CA SER A 127 -5.03 1.41 -0.19
C SER A 127 -5.30 0.06 0.46
N ALA A 128 -4.26 -0.74 0.67
CA ALA A 128 -4.32 -2.01 1.39
C ALA A 128 -4.28 -1.82 2.92
N ASN A 129 -4.07 -0.60 3.42
CA ASN A 129 -3.84 -0.29 4.83
C ASN A 129 -2.61 -1.02 5.41
N GLN A 130 -1.55 -1.12 4.62
CA GLN A 130 -0.29 -1.83 4.90
C GLN A 130 0.95 -0.97 4.52
N PRO A 131 1.16 0.22 5.12
CA PRO A 131 2.22 1.15 4.72
C PRO A 131 3.64 0.60 4.94
N ASP A 132 3.83 -0.32 5.88
CA ASP A 132 5.14 -0.91 6.21
C ASP A 132 5.46 -2.17 5.39
N ALA A 133 4.50 -2.67 4.61
CA ALA A 133 4.69 -3.87 3.80
C ALA A 133 5.85 -3.72 2.82
N ASP A 134 6.59 -4.80 2.61
CA ASP A 134 7.51 -4.87 1.48
C ASP A 134 6.71 -4.92 0.16
N PRO A 135 7.11 -4.16 -0.89
CA PRO A 135 6.42 -4.16 -2.17
C PRO A 135 6.21 -5.55 -2.77
N PHE A 136 7.19 -6.45 -2.67
CA PHE A 136 7.06 -7.81 -3.20
C PHE A 136 6.09 -8.65 -2.36
N ASP A 137 6.22 -8.61 -1.04
CA ASP A 137 5.32 -9.34 -0.15
C ASP A 137 3.87 -8.81 -0.27
N LEU A 138 3.68 -7.50 -0.51
CA LEU A 138 2.38 -6.89 -0.78
C LEU A 138 1.75 -7.40 -2.08
N LEU A 139 2.52 -7.44 -3.18
CA LEU A 139 2.04 -8.03 -4.44
C LEU A 139 1.68 -9.51 -4.27
N CYS A 140 2.51 -10.27 -3.56
CA CYS A 140 2.25 -11.68 -3.30
C CYS A 140 1.00 -11.88 -2.43
N HIS A 141 0.79 -11.03 -1.44
CA HIS A 141 -0.37 -11.06 -0.58
C HIS A 141 -1.65 -10.79 -1.36
N ILE A 142 -1.68 -9.69 -2.13
CA ILE A 142 -2.85 -9.26 -2.90
C ILE A 142 -3.17 -10.24 -4.05
N ALA A 143 -2.14 -10.72 -4.77
CA ALA A 143 -2.34 -11.57 -5.94
C ALA A 143 -2.47 -13.06 -5.59
N PHE A 144 -1.80 -13.56 -4.56
CA PHE A 144 -1.71 -15.01 -4.30
C PHE A 144 -2.08 -15.39 -2.86
N ASN A 145 -2.61 -14.46 -2.06
CA ASN A 145 -2.95 -14.66 -0.66
C ASN A 145 -1.75 -15.19 0.16
N ALA A 146 -0.55 -14.77 -0.20
CA ALA A 146 0.68 -15.13 0.50
C ALA A 146 0.80 -14.40 1.85
N PRO A 147 1.61 -14.91 2.79
CA PRO A 147 1.93 -14.20 4.02
C PRO A 147 2.55 -12.83 3.72
N LEU A 148 2.02 -11.79 4.32
CA LEU A 148 2.55 -10.43 4.23
C LEU A 148 3.71 -10.25 5.22
N ARG A 149 4.79 -9.63 4.78
CA ARG A 149 5.93 -9.24 5.63
C ARG A 149 6.26 -7.78 5.41
N THR A 150 6.75 -7.15 6.46
CA THR A 150 7.24 -5.77 6.42
C THR A 150 8.67 -5.71 5.91
N ARG A 151 9.06 -4.52 5.43
CA ARG A 151 10.45 -4.23 5.05
C ARG A 151 11.43 -4.49 6.19
N LYS A 152 11.04 -4.09 7.41
CA LYS A 152 11.82 -4.30 8.64
C LYS A 152 12.02 -5.78 8.96
N GLU A 153 10.96 -6.58 8.88
CA GLU A 153 11.06 -8.02 9.12
C GLU A 153 11.98 -8.72 8.11
N ARG A 154 11.92 -8.33 6.83
CA ARG A 154 12.86 -8.86 5.81
C ARG A 154 14.31 -8.53 6.14
N ALA A 155 14.60 -7.26 6.47
CA ALA A 155 15.95 -6.82 6.81
C ALA A 155 16.48 -7.53 8.07
N GLN A 156 15.66 -7.66 9.11
CA GLN A 156 16.01 -8.37 10.35
C GLN A 156 16.27 -9.85 10.12
N ARG A 157 15.42 -10.52 9.32
CA ARG A 157 15.60 -11.93 8.97
C ARG A 157 16.91 -12.14 8.22
N LEU A 158 17.20 -11.30 7.24
CA LEU A 158 18.44 -11.38 6.47
C LEU A 158 19.67 -11.27 7.39
N ARG A 159 19.67 -10.33 8.34
CA ARG A 159 20.75 -10.20 9.33
C ARG A 159 20.89 -11.42 10.24
N ALA A 160 19.77 -12.02 10.64
CA ALA A 160 19.76 -13.15 11.55
C ALA A 160 20.21 -14.46 10.86
N GLU A 161 19.75 -14.69 9.63
CA GLU A 161 19.91 -15.95 8.90
C GLU A 161 21.14 -15.99 7.99
N LYS A 162 21.66 -14.84 7.54
CA LYS A 162 22.79 -14.75 6.58
C LYS A 162 24.03 -14.10 7.17
N LYS A 163 24.39 -14.48 8.40
CA LYS A 163 25.59 -13.96 9.08
C LYS A 163 26.88 -14.27 8.31
N ASP A 164 26.94 -15.46 7.73
CA ASP A 164 28.00 -15.93 6.85
C ASP A 164 28.28 -14.97 5.68
N PHE A 165 27.23 -14.39 5.09
CA PHE A 165 27.38 -13.39 4.04
C PHE A 165 28.01 -12.08 4.53
N PHE A 166 27.74 -11.64 5.76
CA PHE A 166 28.37 -10.41 6.28
C PHE A 166 29.83 -10.69 6.69
N GLU A 167 30.09 -11.85 7.29
CA GLU A 167 31.41 -12.26 7.78
C GLU A 167 32.49 -12.33 6.69
N GLN A 168 32.11 -12.44 5.41
CA GLN A 168 33.05 -12.40 4.29
C GLN A 168 33.67 -11.00 4.03
N TYR A 169 33.08 -9.94 4.61
CA TYR A 169 33.53 -8.57 4.45
C TYR A 169 34.23 -8.04 5.71
N GLY A 170 35.11 -7.05 5.54
CA GLY A 170 35.71 -6.33 6.67
C GLY A 170 34.70 -5.44 7.41
N PRO A 171 35.02 -4.96 8.62
CA PRO A 171 34.06 -4.23 9.48
C PRO A 171 33.46 -2.97 8.84
N GLN A 172 34.23 -2.26 8.00
CA GLN A 172 33.74 -1.08 7.28
C GLN A 172 32.72 -1.44 6.20
N ALA A 173 33.01 -2.45 5.37
CA ALA A 173 32.08 -2.93 4.34
C ALA A 173 30.82 -3.56 4.96
N GLN A 174 30.95 -4.28 6.08
CA GLN A 174 29.79 -4.79 6.85
C GLN A 174 28.88 -3.66 7.36
N ALA A 175 29.48 -2.57 7.85
CA ALA A 175 28.72 -1.40 8.30
C ALA A 175 27.92 -0.81 7.13
N VAL A 176 28.55 -0.60 5.96
CA VAL A 176 27.86 -0.13 4.75
C VAL A 176 26.70 -1.04 4.34
N LEU A 177 26.89 -2.36 4.32
CA LEU A 177 25.81 -3.31 4.00
C LEU A 177 24.67 -3.27 5.02
N THR A 178 25.00 -3.06 6.30
CA THR A 178 24.02 -2.94 7.37
C THR A 178 23.20 -1.65 7.22
N GLU A 179 23.85 -0.53 6.96
CA GLU A 179 23.20 0.76 6.74
C GLU A 179 22.34 0.77 5.47
N LEU A 180 22.79 0.09 4.40
CA LEU A 180 21.97 -0.14 3.22
C LEU A 180 20.66 -0.85 3.60
N LEU A 181 20.74 -1.95 4.36
CA LEU A 181 19.53 -2.65 4.81
C LEU A 181 18.61 -1.80 5.69
N ASP A 182 19.16 -0.94 6.55
CA ASP A 182 18.35 -0.01 7.33
C ASP A 182 17.63 1.00 6.44
N LYS A 183 18.31 1.53 5.41
CA LYS A 183 17.68 2.39 4.41
C LYS A 183 16.54 1.73 3.68
N TYR A 184 16.71 0.46 3.28
CA TYR A 184 15.61 -0.32 2.71
C TYR A 184 14.45 -0.49 3.69
N ALA A 185 14.74 -0.77 4.95
CA ALA A 185 13.72 -0.97 5.98
C ALA A 185 12.90 0.30 6.26
N GLU A 186 13.50 1.49 6.09
CA GLU A 186 12.86 2.79 6.31
C GLU A 186 12.16 3.33 5.07
N HIS A 187 12.79 3.21 3.89
CA HIS A 187 12.36 3.92 2.68
C HIS A 187 11.97 3.01 1.51
N GLY A 188 12.13 1.68 1.64
CA GLY A 188 11.72 0.72 0.61
C GLY A 188 12.68 0.59 -0.56
N THR A 189 12.22 -0.10 -1.61
CA THR A 189 13.04 -0.56 -2.73
C THR A 189 13.51 0.55 -3.67
N ALA A 190 12.80 1.69 -3.71
CA ALA A 190 13.12 2.80 -4.61
C ALA A 190 14.50 3.42 -4.31
N GLN A 191 14.97 3.35 -3.06
CA GLN A 191 16.26 3.91 -2.64
C GLN A 191 17.41 2.89 -2.65
N PHE A 192 17.22 1.70 -3.22
CA PHE A 192 18.23 0.62 -3.18
C PHE A 192 19.10 0.54 -4.46
N VAL A 193 19.26 1.66 -5.16
CA VAL A 193 19.98 1.76 -6.43
C VAL A 193 21.34 2.41 -6.21
N ILE A 194 22.41 1.71 -6.59
CA ILE A 194 23.78 2.26 -6.66
C ILE A 194 23.92 3.05 -7.97
N PRO A 195 24.63 4.20 -8.00
CA PRO A 195 25.45 4.75 -6.92
C PRO A 195 24.71 5.63 -5.91
N ASP A 196 23.51 6.10 -6.26
CA ASP A 196 22.80 7.17 -5.54
C ASP A 196 22.63 6.87 -4.03
N VAL A 197 22.32 5.63 -3.67
CA VAL A 197 22.14 5.22 -2.27
C VAL A 197 23.40 5.44 -1.41
N LEU A 198 24.59 5.38 -2.00
CA LEU A 198 25.87 5.51 -1.29
C LEU A 198 26.17 6.96 -0.91
N GLU A 199 25.55 7.92 -1.60
CA GLU A 199 25.70 9.35 -1.32
C GLU A 199 24.79 9.82 -0.18
N LEU A 200 23.86 8.97 0.25
CA LEU A 200 22.90 9.30 1.31
C LEU A 200 23.50 9.07 2.71
N PRO A 201 23.20 9.95 3.69
CA PRO A 201 23.55 9.68 5.09
C PRO A 201 22.75 8.49 5.65
N PRO A 202 23.34 7.65 6.53
CA PRO A 202 24.71 7.73 7.07
C PRO A 202 25.81 7.13 6.19
N ILE A 203 25.48 6.48 5.07
CA ILE A 203 26.42 5.71 4.24
C ILE A 203 27.55 6.59 3.70
N ASN A 204 27.25 7.84 3.34
CA ASN A 204 28.26 8.79 2.87
C ASN A 204 29.33 9.16 3.92
N ARG A 205 29.16 8.79 5.19
CA ARG A 205 30.19 8.95 6.24
C ARG A 205 31.33 7.93 6.08
N HIS A 206 31.13 6.86 5.32
CA HIS A 206 32.14 5.86 5.03
C HIS A 206 33.10 6.27 3.88
N GLY A 207 32.87 7.45 3.28
CA GLY A 207 33.69 8.00 2.20
C GLY A 207 32.88 8.28 0.95
N ASN A 208 33.56 8.70 -0.12
CA ASN A 208 32.94 8.78 -1.44
C ASN A 208 32.75 7.38 -2.06
N VAL A 209 32.02 7.30 -3.18
CA VAL A 209 31.71 6.04 -3.88
C VAL A 209 32.97 5.19 -4.14
N ILE A 210 34.10 5.81 -4.51
CA ILE A 210 35.35 5.11 -4.81
C ILE A 210 36.00 4.56 -3.54
N GLU A 211 35.98 5.32 -2.45
CA GLU A 211 36.51 4.89 -1.15
C GLU A 211 35.69 3.73 -0.57
N ILE A 212 34.36 3.82 -0.66
CA ILE A 212 33.46 2.74 -0.28
C ILE A 212 33.76 1.50 -1.13
N ALA A 213 33.84 1.63 -2.46
CA ALA A 213 34.15 0.51 -3.36
C ALA A 213 35.48 -0.20 -3.00
N ARG A 214 36.51 0.54 -2.60
CA ARG A 214 37.79 -0.05 -2.15
C ARG A 214 37.63 -0.97 -0.94
N GLN A 215 36.66 -0.72 -0.06
CA GLN A 215 36.40 -1.59 1.10
C GLN A 215 35.86 -2.96 0.69
N PHE A 216 35.26 -3.07 -0.50
CA PHE A 216 34.77 -4.32 -1.08
C PHE A 216 35.78 -4.99 -2.03
N GLY A 217 36.91 -4.32 -2.32
CA GLY A 217 37.93 -4.80 -3.27
C GLY A 217 37.84 -4.16 -4.66
N GLY A 218 36.91 -3.23 -4.89
CA GLY A 218 36.70 -2.55 -6.16
C GLY A 218 35.23 -2.26 -6.44
N GLU A 219 34.97 -1.51 -7.51
CA GLU A 219 33.60 -1.15 -7.94
C GLU A 219 32.79 -2.38 -8.33
N GLU A 220 33.39 -3.31 -9.09
CA GLU A 220 32.73 -4.56 -9.49
C GLU A 220 32.34 -5.41 -8.27
N GLN A 221 33.22 -5.52 -7.28
CA GLN A 221 32.96 -6.29 -6.06
C GLN A 221 31.89 -5.63 -5.18
N LEU A 222 31.83 -4.29 -5.14
CA LEU A 222 30.76 -3.57 -4.46
C LEU A 222 29.40 -3.83 -5.14
N ILE A 223 29.33 -3.72 -6.46
CA ILE A 223 28.10 -3.98 -7.23
C ILE A 223 27.64 -5.41 -7.00
N GLU A 224 28.55 -6.38 -7.06
CA GLU A 224 28.24 -7.78 -6.82
C GLU A 224 27.80 -8.03 -5.37
N ALA A 225 28.46 -7.43 -4.38
CA ALA A 225 28.07 -7.52 -2.98
C ALA A 225 26.63 -7.03 -2.75
N VAL A 226 26.27 -5.89 -3.34
CA VAL A 226 24.91 -5.36 -3.20
C VAL A 226 23.89 -6.16 -4.01
N ARG A 227 24.26 -6.68 -5.19
CA ARG A 227 23.41 -7.62 -5.93
C ARG A 227 23.13 -8.89 -5.12
N GLN A 228 24.14 -9.44 -4.47
CA GLN A 228 23.99 -10.61 -3.59
C GLN A 228 23.13 -10.29 -2.38
N LEU A 229 23.34 -9.12 -1.74
CA LEU A 229 22.51 -8.65 -0.64
C LEU A 229 21.03 -8.57 -1.06
N GLN A 230 20.73 -7.99 -2.22
CA GLN A 230 19.36 -7.92 -2.76
C GLN A 230 18.79 -9.30 -3.08
N THR A 231 19.60 -10.20 -3.60
CA THR A 231 19.17 -11.57 -3.92
C THR A 231 18.81 -12.32 -2.63
N LEU A 232 19.69 -12.25 -1.63
CA LEU A 232 19.48 -12.87 -0.32
C LEU A 232 18.27 -12.27 0.41
N LEU A 233 18.02 -10.97 0.23
CA LEU A 233 16.85 -10.30 0.78
C LEU A 233 15.55 -10.96 0.34
N TYR A 234 15.47 -11.53 -0.88
CA TYR A 234 14.26 -12.16 -1.45
C TYR A 234 14.34 -13.68 -1.63
N ALA A 235 15.46 -14.30 -1.30
CA ALA A 235 15.65 -15.76 -1.38
C ALA A 235 14.93 -16.56 -0.28
N ALA A 236 14.36 -15.90 0.73
CA ALA A 236 13.71 -16.48 1.93
C ALA A 236 12.22 -16.12 2.10
#